data_AF-A0AAW9JLR2-F1
#
_entry.id   AF-A0AAW9JLR2-F1
#
_cell.length_a   1.000
_cell.length_b   1.000
_cell.length_c   1.000
_cell.angle_alpha   90.00
_cell.angle_beta   90.00
_cell.angle_gamma   90.00
#
_symmetry.space_group_name_H-M   'P 1'
#
loop_
_entity.id
_entity.type
_entity.pdbx_description
1 polymer ?
#
loop_
_entity_poly.entity_id
_entity_poly.type
_entity_poly.pdbx_seq_one_letter_code
_entity_poly.pdbx_strand_id
1 'polypeptide(L)' 'GTRARAEKIAAICNEYDLYYIISLELNEDLTDLKKAMKGRTRSMDIYDTCACNSGKKYKFCCMSKEIELDI' A
#
# COMPACT_ATOMS: atom_id res chain seq x y z
N GLY A 1 2.79 21.97 1.44
CA GLY A 1 2.94 20.58 1.00
C GLY A 1 4.38 20.27 0.64
N THR A 2 4.73 18.99 0.50
CA THR A 2 6.11 18.50 0.25
C THR A 2 6.77 19.15 -0.97
N ARG A 3 6.01 19.45 -2.02
CA ARG A 3 6.48 20.15 -3.23
C ARG A 3 6.88 21.60 -2.97
N ALA A 4 6.01 22.38 -2.30
CA ALA A 4 6.32 23.77 -1.95
C ALA A 4 7.57 23.93 -1.06
N ARG A 5 7.91 22.90 -0.28
CA ARG A 5 9.13 22.86 0.52
C ARG A 5 10.36 22.54 -0.34
N ALA A 6 10.25 21.58 -1.25
CA ALA A 6 11.30 21.27 -2.22
C ALA A 6 11.65 22.45 -3.12
N GLU A 7 10.64 23.20 -3.59
CA GLU A 7 10.81 24.39 -4.42
C GLU A 7 11.57 25.50 -3.69
N LYS A 8 11.27 25.71 -2.40
CA LYS A 8 12.01 26.66 -1.55
C LYS A 8 13.48 26.25 -1.39
N ILE A 9 13.75 24.96 -1.19
CA ILE A 9 15.11 24.44 -1.04
C ILE A 9 15.90 24.61 -2.34
N ALA A 10 15.30 24.26 -3.48
CA ALA A 10 15.90 24.44 -4.79
C ALA A 10 16.24 25.91 -5.08
N ALA A 11 15.34 26.84 -4.75
CA ALA A 11 15.58 28.27 -4.94
C ALA A 11 16.79 28.77 -4.15
N ILE A 12 16.90 28.36 -2.88
CA ILE A 12 18.06 28.68 -2.04
C ILE A 12 19.32 28.06 -2.63
N CYS A 13 19.33 26.78 -2.96
CA CYS A 13 20.53 26.14 -3.51
C CYS A 13 21.02 26.80 -4.81
N ASN A 14 20.11 27.24 -5.70
CA ASN A 14 20.47 27.98 -6.91
C ASN A 14 21.05 29.37 -6.64
N GLU A 15 20.56 30.08 -5.61
CA GLU A 15 21.09 31.40 -5.22
C GLU A 15 22.55 31.32 -4.77
N TYR A 16 22.93 30.22 -4.12
CA TYR A 16 24.27 30.01 -3.56
C TYR A 16 25.17 29.11 -4.40
N ASP A 17 24.79 28.78 -5.65
CA ASP A 17 25.51 27.86 -6.55
C ASP A 17 25.86 26.51 -5.89
N LEU A 18 24.93 25.99 -5.09
CA LEU A 18 25.09 24.74 -4.37
C LEU A 18 24.53 23.58 -5.21
N TYR A 19 25.32 22.53 -5.34
CA TYR A 19 24.84 21.28 -5.92
C TYR A 19 23.82 20.60 -5.00
N TYR A 20 22.67 20.19 -5.54
CA TYR A 20 21.62 19.52 -4.78
C TYR A 20 20.89 18.45 -5.58
N ILE A 21 20.35 17.45 -4.87
CA ILE A 21 19.43 16.45 -5.39
C ILE A 21 18.23 16.40 -4.44
N ILE A 22 17.01 16.56 -4.98
CA ILE A 22 15.77 16.44 -4.20
C ILE A 22 14.94 15.31 -4.78
N SER A 23 14.70 14.29 -3.95
CA SER A 23 13.77 13.21 -4.26
C SER A 23 12.45 13.46 -3.54
N LEU A 24 11.34 13.39 -4.29
CA LEU A 24 9.99 13.50 -3.78
C LEU A 24 9.24 12.22 -4.12
N GLU A 25 9.08 11.33 -3.14
CA GLU A 25 8.23 10.16 -3.28
C GLU A 25 6.84 10.49 -2.74
N LEU A 26 5.90 10.64 -3.67
CA LEU A 26 4.50 10.87 -3.38
C LEU A 26 3.71 9.71 -3.99
N ASN A 27 3.23 8.84 -3.10
CA ASN A 27 2.33 7.72 -3.38
C ASN A 27 2.93 6.62 -4.26
N GLU A 28 3.65 5.67 -3.66
CA GLU A 28 3.66 4.33 -4.25
C GLU A 28 2.22 3.81 -4.27
N ASP A 29 1.73 3.43 -5.46
CA ASP A 29 0.44 2.77 -5.58
C ASP A 29 0.56 1.34 -5.03
N LEU A 30 0.32 1.21 -3.72
CA LEU A 30 0.36 -0.06 -3.02
C LEU A 30 -0.79 -0.98 -3.43
N THR A 31 -1.69 -0.57 -4.32
CA THR A 31 -2.83 -1.39 -4.76
C THR A 31 -2.36 -2.70 -5.38
N ASP A 32 -1.33 -2.67 -6.21
CA ASP A 32 -0.82 -3.89 -6.86
C ASP A 32 -0.03 -4.76 -5.89
N LEU A 33 0.67 -4.16 -4.93
CA LEU A 33 1.29 -4.89 -3.82
C LEU A 33 0.22 -5.59 -2.94
N LYS A 34 -0.86 -4.87 -2.60
CA LYS A 34 -2.02 -5.40 -1.86
C LYS A 34 -2.67 -6.56 -2.63
N LYS A 35 -2.82 -6.47 -3.95
CA LYS A 35 -3.34 -7.58 -4.79
C LYS A 35 -2.39 -8.78 -4.80
N ALA A 36 -1.09 -8.55 -5.00
CA ALA A 36 -0.08 -9.61 -5.06
C ALA A 36 0.01 -10.38 -3.74
N MET A 37 -0.05 -9.68 -2.60
CA MET A 37 -0.07 -10.31 -1.27
C MET A 37 -1.35 -11.13 -1.05
N LYS A 38 -2.53 -10.59 -1.39
CA LYS A 38 -3.81 -11.34 -1.32
C LYS A 38 -3.83 -12.59 -2.21
N GLY A 39 -3.11 -12.58 -3.34
CA GLY A 39 -2.99 -13.75 -4.20
C GLY A 39 -2.15 -14.88 -3.58
N ARG A 40 -1.14 -14.54 -2.77
CA ARG A 40 -0.26 -15.51 -2.12
C ARG A 40 -0.81 -16.12 -0.84
N THR A 41 -1.65 -15.40 -0.08
CA THR A 41 -2.16 -15.87 1.21
C THR A 41 -3.39 -16.78 1.12
N ARG A 42 -4.05 -16.85 -0.06
CA ARG A 42 -5.22 -17.70 -0.26
C ARG A 42 -4.84 -19.17 -0.39
N SER A 43 -4.71 -19.85 0.74
CA SER A 43 -4.55 -21.31 0.81
C SER A 43 -5.88 -22.06 0.62
N MET A 44 -7.02 -21.36 0.62
CA MET A 44 -8.37 -21.93 0.56
C MET A 44 -9.21 -21.24 -0.53
N ASP A 45 -10.03 -22.01 -1.26
CA ASP A 45 -10.97 -21.44 -2.24
C ASP A 45 -12.02 -20.58 -1.51
N ILE A 46 -12.28 -19.39 -2.05
CA ILE A 46 -13.22 -18.42 -1.48
C ILE A 46 -14.68 -18.94 -1.47
N TYR A 47 -15.00 -19.92 -2.31
CA TYR A 47 -16.34 -20.54 -2.38
C TYR A 47 -16.51 -21.75 -1.46
N ASP A 48 -15.42 -22.27 -0.89
CA ASP A 48 -15.45 -23.41 0.04
C ASP A 48 -16.03 -23.01 1.40
N THR A 49 -16.48 -24.02 2.15
CA THR A 49 -16.94 -23.83 3.54
C THR A 49 -15.75 -23.41 4.40
N CYS A 50 -15.94 -22.34 5.18
CA CYS A 50 -14.90 -21.78 6.02
C CYS A 50 -14.47 -22.78 7.10
N ALA A 51 -13.16 -23.02 7.21
CA ALA A 51 -12.59 -23.96 8.19
C ALA A 51 -12.71 -23.53 9.66
N CYS A 52 -13.23 -22.33 9.94
CA CYS A 52 -13.54 -21.90 11.32
C CYS A 52 -14.84 -22.50 11.88
N ASN A 53 -15.42 -23.50 11.19
CA ASN A 53 -16.67 -24.19 11.53
C ASN A 53 -17.89 -23.28 11.68
N SER A 54 -17.88 -22.09 11.08
CA SER A 54 -19.04 -21.19 11.08
C SER A 54 -20.20 -21.68 10.18
N GLY A 55 -19.97 -22.71 9.36
CA GLY A 55 -20.91 -23.23 8.37
C GLY A 55 -21.12 -22.31 7.15
N LYS A 56 -20.44 -21.16 7.10
CA LYS A 56 -20.54 -20.18 6.00
C LYS A 56 -19.42 -20.39 4.98
N LYS A 57 -19.63 -19.94 3.75
CA LYS A 57 -18.55 -19.89 2.74
C LYS A 57 -17.44 -18.95 3.20
N TYR A 58 -16.19 -19.29 2.93
CA TYR A 58 -15.00 -18.57 3.37
C TYR A 58 -15.03 -17.08 3.01
N LYS A 59 -15.48 -16.75 1.78
CA LYS A 59 -15.65 -15.35 1.34
C LYS A 59 -16.57 -14.48 2.20
N PHE A 60 -17.54 -15.09 2.90
CA PHE A 60 -18.50 -14.39 3.75
C PHE A 60 -18.18 -14.54 5.25
N CYS A 61 -17.03 -15.11 5.59
CA CYS A 61 -16.68 -15.42 6.97
C CYS A 61 -15.32 -14.85 7.38
N CYS A 62 -14.22 -15.58 7.19
CA CYS A 62 -12.90 -15.13 7.62
C CYS A 62 -12.20 -14.27 6.58
N MET A 63 -12.56 -14.38 5.30
CA MET A 63 -11.96 -13.56 4.23
C MET A 63 -12.15 -12.06 4.45
N SER A 64 -13.30 -11.62 4.97
CA SER A 64 -13.54 -10.19 5.26
C SER A 64 -12.64 -9.64 6.36
N LYS A 65 -12.17 -10.50 7.26
CA LYS A 65 -11.26 -10.13 8.36
C LYS A 65 -9.80 -10.03 7.91
N GLU A 66 -9.44 -10.64 6.78
CA GLU A 66 -8.10 -10.57 6.20
C GLU A 66 -7.87 -9.32 5.33
N ILE A 67 -8.93 -8.55 5.05
CA ILE A 67 -8.86 -7.39 4.15
C ILE A 67 -8.24 -6.16 4.84
N GLU A 68 -8.16 -6.14 6.17
CA GLU A 68 -7.44 -5.10 6.93
C GLU A 68 -5.94 -5.43 7.02
N LEU A 69 -5.25 -5.38 5.87
CA LEU A 69 -3.82 -5.18 5.86
C LEU A 69 -3.60 -3.67 6.08
N ASP A 70 -3.26 -3.27 7.31
CA ASP A 70 -2.88 -1.90 7.65
C ASP A 70 -1.46 -1.63 7.14
N ILE A 71 -1.37 -1.40 5.82
CA ILE A 71 -0.16 -1.03 5.06
C ILE A 71 -0.44 0.25 4.30
#